data_AF-A0A8J3M6F8-F1
#
_entry.id   AF-A0A8J3M6F8-F1
#
_cell.length_a   1.000
_cell.length_b   1.000
_cell.length_c   1.000
_cell.angle_alpha   90.00
_cell.angle_beta   90.00
_cell.angle_gamma   90.00
#
_symmetry.space_group_name_H-M   'P 1'
#
loop_
_entity.id
_entity.type
_entity.pdbx_description
1 polymer ?
#
loop_
_entity_poly.entity_id
_entity_poly.type
_entity_poly.pdbx_seq_one_letter_code
_entity_poly.pdbx_strand_id
1 'polypeptide(L)'
;MHRKLATILVGDIVGSTAQMERDEEAAVRRFQDCLGAVSQTVQDHDGRVFNRAGDAVLAEFSSPVNALRAAMEARGALARVDASSPSDMRFGLHIADVMEVDGDLRGDGVNIAARIQSGAEPGAIDTSRMLVDQVRRNSPCIFDDLGERSFKGISEPIQIFRVRDEFGSHRWQPRRESTAHAPGKRPNSIAVAPLSASSADDAQQALAEGLTEDLVVELSRVSRLFVVSSTASAAIAGMEPQAIGDRLGVRYVLSGSVRLIGDRLRLNLSLTETEAGQIVWSDRIQRPFGEFLDMMDEITAKVSATVTGRMLAADTDVARRKPAGSLTAYEFYLRGLDAHRRGGVTDDNIRESMKWFDKAVEADPNFARARAMWVCSASWLDDYDWDEGRRRLRAALEVDPDDPETNRVLGSILIWEGRYDEARAFHEKAMRNAPNDAYILGKSANYYIRVGDCDRALALLDKAEALDPFVPVWLSELRATAYYMQGRYEEALALLKGLPYQTRDSRLYRAACHVALGDVATAQGIVRTAVGMTSGLSQSYVRQREPFQDEAVRDELVARLAEAGLPA
;
A
#
# COMPACT_ATOMS: atom_id res chain seq x y z
N MET A 1 -13.74 37.06 -9.13
CA MET A 1 -14.49 35.79 -9.10
C MET A 1 -13.70 34.78 -9.91
N HIS A 2 -13.17 33.74 -9.26
CA HIS A 2 -12.30 32.74 -9.86
C HIS A 2 -12.89 31.35 -9.58
N ARG A 3 -13.00 30.49 -10.60
CA ARG A 3 -13.46 29.10 -10.45
C ARG A 3 -12.28 28.16 -10.34
N LYS A 4 -12.40 27.17 -9.46
CA LYS A 4 -11.38 26.13 -9.27
C LYS A 4 -12.01 24.86 -8.74
N LEU A 5 -11.43 23.72 -9.12
CA LEU A 5 -11.70 22.45 -8.47
C LEU A 5 -10.99 22.43 -7.11
N ALA A 6 -11.72 22.14 -6.04
CA ALA A 6 -11.18 22.06 -4.69
C ALA A 6 -11.77 20.87 -3.94
N THR A 7 -11.02 20.35 -2.97
CA THR A 7 -11.56 19.43 -1.96
C THR A 7 -12.00 20.23 -0.76
N ILE A 8 -13.28 20.12 -0.40
CA ILE A 8 -13.89 20.84 0.71
C ILE A 8 -14.00 19.90 1.90
N LEU A 9 -13.52 20.37 3.05
CA LEU A 9 -13.70 19.75 4.36
C LEU A 9 -14.62 20.63 5.18
N VAL A 10 -15.67 20.04 5.74
CA VAL A 10 -16.55 20.68 6.72
C VAL A 10 -16.48 19.88 8.01
N GLY A 11 -16.16 20.54 9.12
CA GLY A 11 -16.18 19.97 10.47
C GLY A 11 -17.10 20.78 11.37
N ASP A 12 -17.76 20.11 12.31
CA ASP A 12 -18.80 20.70 13.16
C ASP A 12 -18.80 20.01 14.54
N ILE A 13 -19.08 20.77 15.61
CA ILE A 13 -19.14 20.25 16.97
C ILE A 13 -20.53 19.69 17.26
N VAL A 14 -20.56 18.43 17.69
CA VAL A 14 -21.79 17.71 17.99
C VAL A 14 -22.44 18.24 19.26
N GLY A 15 -23.73 18.58 19.17
CA GLY A 15 -24.54 18.97 20.33
C GLY A 15 -24.16 20.34 20.90
N SER A 16 -23.55 21.21 20.10
CA SER A 16 -23.05 22.53 20.49
C SER A 16 -24.11 23.40 21.20
N THR A 17 -25.35 23.44 20.69
CA THR A 17 -26.44 24.23 21.27
C THR A 17 -26.72 23.82 22.72
N ALA A 18 -26.82 22.52 23.00
CA ALA A 18 -27.11 22.02 24.35
C ALA A 18 -25.93 22.25 25.32
N GLN A 19 -24.70 22.33 24.83
CA GLN A 19 -23.54 22.67 25.64
C GLN A 19 -23.51 24.15 25.97
N MET A 20 -23.83 25.00 25.00
CA MET A 20 -23.92 26.45 25.16
C MET A 20 -24.98 26.84 26.21
N GLU A 21 -26.12 26.14 26.22
CA GLU A 21 -27.18 26.37 27.22
C GLU A 21 -26.78 25.98 28.65
N ARG A 22 -25.85 25.03 28.83
CA ARG A 22 -25.44 24.54 30.16
C ARG A 22 -24.36 25.42 30.78
N ASP A 23 -23.35 25.76 30.01
CA ASP A 23 -22.22 26.60 30.43
C ASP A 23 -21.58 27.25 29.20
N GLU A 24 -22.01 28.48 28.92
CA GLU A 24 -21.60 29.24 27.74
C GLU A 24 -20.09 29.50 27.70
N GLU A 25 -19.49 29.90 28.82
CA GLU A 25 -18.05 30.20 28.87
C GLU A 25 -17.19 28.95 28.65
N ALA A 26 -17.54 27.84 29.30
CA ALA A 26 -16.82 26.59 29.14
C ALA A 26 -16.97 26.03 27.72
N ALA A 27 -18.17 26.10 27.14
CA ALA A 27 -18.44 25.66 25.78
C ALA A 27 -17.63 26.46 24.75
N VAL A 28 -17.61 27.80 24.85
CA VAL A 28 -16.86 28.66 23.92
C VAL A 28 -15.37 28.37 23.95
N ARG A 29 -14.76 28.19 25.14
CA ARG A 29 -13.32 27.85 25.23
C ARG A 29 -13.01 26.52 24.57
N ARG A 30 -13.79 25.48 24.89
CA ARG A 30 -13.63 24.16 24.28
C ARG A 30 -13.81 24.21 22.76
N PHE A 31 -14.77 24.97 22.25
CA PHE A 31 -14.99 25.08 20.81
C PHE A 31 -13.80 25.75 20.13
N GLN A 32 -13.23 26.80 20.75
CA GLN A 32 -12.03 27.46 20.24
C GLN A 32 -10.83 26.50 20.21
N ASP A 33 -10.64 25.69 21.25
CA ASP A 33 -9.54 24.72 21.32
C ASP A 33 -9.70 23.60 20.27
N CYS A 34 -10.90 23.03 20.13
CA CYS A 34 -11.21 22.02 19.12
C CYS A 34 -11.01 22.59 17.70
N LEU A 35 -11.63 23.74 17.39
CA LEU A 35 -11.50 24.37 16.07
C LEU A 35 -10.06 24.83 15.80
N GLY A 36 -9.32 25.22 16.83
CA GLY A 36 -7.88 25.52 16.78
C GLY A 36 -7.06 24.30 16.38
N ALA A 37 -7.28 23.17 17.04
CA ALA A 37 -6.63 21.91 16.71
C ALA A 37 -6.92 21.46 15.26
N VAL A 38 -8.19 21.50 14.83
CA VAL A 38 -8.56 21.18 13.45
C VAL A 38 -7.94 22.16 12.46
N SER A 39 -7.91 23.45 12.78
CA SER A 39 -7.31 24.45 11.89
C SER A 39 -5.80 24.26 11.73
N GLN A 40 -5.12 23.82 12.78
CA GLN A 40 -3.70 23.50 12.71
C GLN A 40 -3.46 22.29 11.79
N THR A 41 -4.23 21.22 11.93
CA THR A 41 -4.08 20.05 11.04
C THR A 41 -4.45 20.37 9.59
N VAL A 42 -5.40 21.29 9.35
CA VAL A 42 -5.68 21.80 8.00
C VAL A 42 -4.44 22.47 7.42
N GLN A 43 -3.76 23.33 8.18
CA GLN A 43 -2.56 24.05 7.71
C GLN A 43 -1.36 23.12 7.51
N ASP A 44 -1.15 22.17 8.43
CA ASP A 44 -0.05 21.21 8.38
C ASP A 44 -0.09 20.30 7.12
N HIS A 45 -1.26 20.21 6.48
CA HIS A 45 -1.49 19.45 5.25
C HIS A 45 -1.79 20.34 4.04
N ASP A 46 -1.25 21.56 4.00
CA ASP A 46 -1.38 22.51 2.88
C ASP A 46 -2.84 22.92 2.56
N GLY A 47 -3.71 22.88 3.57
CA GLY A 47 -5.10 23.33 3.48
C GLY A 47 -5.28 24.78 3.94
N ARG A 48 -6.39 25.38 3.52
CA ARG A 48 -6.78 26.73 3.92
C ARG A 48 -8.16 26.72 4.56
N VAL A 49 -8.24 27.13 5.82
CA VAL A 49 -9.53 27.46 6.46
C VAL A 49 -10.02 28.77 5.84
N PHE A 50 -11.12 28.71 5.08
CA PHE A 50 -11.68 29.88 4.41
C PHE A 50 -12.88 30.47 5.17
N ASN A 51 -13.51 29.68 6.05
CA ASN A 51 -14.64 30.14 6.84
C ASN A 51 -14.72 29.41 8.20
N ARG A 52 -15.16 30.14 9.23
CA ARG A 52 -15.54 29.61 10.54
C ARG A 52 -16.91 30.17 10.88
N ALA A 53 -17.89 29.30 11.11
CA ALA A 53 -19.26 29.70 11.41
C ALA A 53 -19.65 29.09 12.76
N GLY A 54 -19.44 29.87 13.84
CA GLY A 54 -19.75 29.42 15.21
C GLY A 54 -18.89 28.22 15.62
N ASP A 55 -19.52 27.06 15.66
CA ASP A 55 -19.00 25.74 16.01
C ASP A 55 -18.47 24.93 14.82
N ALA A 56 -18.57 25.48 13.60
CA ALA A 56 -18.13 24.82 12.38
C ALA A 56 -16.84 25.43 11.79
N VAL A 57 -16.05 24.58 11.14
CA VAL A 57 -14.88 24.92 10.34
C VAL A 57 -15.07 24.46 8.90
N LEU A 58 -14.79 25.36 7.95
CA LEU A 58 -14.78 25.05 6.53
C LEU A 58 -13.39 25.31 5.96
N ALA A 59 -12.84 24.29 5.32
CA ALA A 59 -11.50 24.32 4.75
C ALA A 59 -11.49 23.81 3.32
N GLU A 60 -10.52 24.30 2.55
CA GLU A 60 -10.23 23.82 1.19
C GLU A 60 -8.83 23.24 1.08
N PHE A 61 -8.68 22.29 0.16
CA PHE A 61 -7.42 21.68 -0.21
C PHE A 61 -7.34 21.53 -1.73
N SER A 62 -6.15 21.76 -2.29
CA SER A 62 -5.83 21.41 -3.68
C SER A 62 -5.62 19.90 -3.87
N SER A 63 -5.21 19.19 -2.80
CA SER A 63 -4.99 17.75 -2.77
C SER A 63 -6.09 17.03 -1.98
N PRO A 64 -6.87 16.15 -2.61
CA PRO A 64 -7.86 15.32 -1.90
C PRO A 64 -7.25 14.38 -0.87
N VAL A 65 -6.02 13.90 -1.11
CA VAL A 65 -5.28 13.06 -0.16
C VAL A 65 -4.94 13.85 1.10
N ASN A 66 -4.52 15.12 0.95
CA ASN A 66 -4.21 15.97 2.09
C ASN A 66 -5.46 16.30 2.90
N ALA A 67 -6.59 16.59 2.24
CA ALA A 67 -7.86 16.84 2.93
C ALA A 67 -8.26 15.66 3.84
N LEU A 68 -8.13 14.44 3.31
CA LEU A 68 -8.46 13.23 4.03
C LEU A 68 -7.51 12.98 5.22
N ARG A 69 -6.20 13.18 5.01
CA ARG A 69 -5.20 13.10 6.09
C ARG A 69 -5.46 14.15 7.18
N ALA A 70 -5.74 15.39 6.79
CA ALA A 70 -6.07 16.46 7.72
C ALA A 70 -7.31 16.13 8.55
N ALA A 71 -8.35 15.54 7.96
CA ALA A 71 -9.56 15.12 8.67
C ALA A 71 -9.28 14.00 9.69
N MET A 72 -8.46 13.02 9.31
CA MET A 72 -8.08 11.94 10.24
C MET A 72 -7.20 12.44 11.38
N GLU A 73 -6.20 13.27 11.05
CA GLU A 73 -5.34 13.85 12.07
C GLU A 73 -6.09 14.84 12.96
N ALA A 74 -7.07 15.57 12.43
CA ALA A 74 -8.01 16.38 13.21
C ALA A 74 -8.75 15.50 14.23
N ARG A 75 -9.34 14.38 13.79
CA ARG A 75 -10.02 13.41 14.67
C ARG A 75 -9.08 12.90 15.78
N GLY A 76 -7.82 12.60 15.46
CA GLY A 76 -6.80 12.20 16.43
C GLY A 76 -6.29 13.33 17.33
N ALA A 77 -6.28 14.58 16.86
CA ALA A 77 -5.86 15.76 17.61
C ALA A 77 -6.89 16.16 18.67
N LEU A 78 -8.18 15.94 18.40
CA LEU A 78 -9.26 16.17 19.38
C LEU A 78 -9.07 15.34 20.66
N ALA A 79 -8.48 14.15 20.57
CA ALA A 79 -8.14 13.34 21.75
C ALA A 79 -7.05 13.97 22.64
N ARG A 80 -6.36 15.01 22.18
CA ARG A 80 -5.35 15.76 22.95
C ARG A 80 -5.91 17.05 23.55
N VAL A 81 -7.12 17.47 23.17
CA VAL A 81 -7.77 18.67 23.71
C VAL A 81 -8.44 18.31 25.03
N ASP A 82 -8.25 19.15 26.05
CA ASP A 82 -8.82 18.93 27.37
C ASP A 82 -10.35 18.91 27.33
N ALA A 83 -10.95 17.97 28.07
CA ALA A 83 -12.39 17.72 28.06
C ALA A 83 -13.00 17.49 26.66
N SER A 84 -12.19 17.04 25.70
CA SER A 84 -12.63 16.67 24.36
C SER A 84 -12.43 15.18 24.07
N SER A 85 -13.15 14.70 23.06
CA SER A 85 -13.09 13.37 22.50
C SER A 85 -13.13 13.45 20.98
N PRO A 86 -12.59 12.44 20.27
CA PRO A 86 -12.78 12.32 18.82
C PRO A 86 -14.24 12.38 18.38
N SER A 87 -15.18 11.95 19.23
CA SER A 87 -16.63 11.97 18.94
C SER A 87 -17.29 13.34 19.05
N ASP A 88 -16.58 14.35 19.53
CA ASP A 88 -17.14 15.69 19.70
C ASP A 88 -17.32 16.42 18.38
N MET A 89 -16.62 16.01 17.34
CA MET A 89 -16.77 16.57 16.01
C MET A 89 -17.11 15.49 15.00
N ARG A 90 -17.75 15.90 13.92
CA ARG A 90 -18.03 15.06 12.77
C ARG A 90 -17.64 15.83 11.51
N PHE A 91 -17.22 15.10 10.49
CA PHE A 91 -16.61 15.68 9.29
C PHE A 91 -17.28 15.18 8.01
N GLY A 92 -17.33 16.04 7.01
CA GLY A 92 -17.82 15.75 5.67
C GLY A 92 -16.84 16.26 4.62
N LEU A 93 -16.44 15.39 3.68
CA LEU A 93 -15.51 15.75 2.62
C LEU A 93 -16.09 15.50 1.22
N HIS A 94 -15.88 16.46 0.33
CA HIS A 94 -16.32 16.38 -1.07
C HIS A 94 -15.37 17.14 -2.01
N ILE A 95 -15.23 16.68 -3.25
CA ILE A 95 -14.52 17.41 -4.31
C ILE A 95 -15.56 18.17 -5.12
N ALA A 96 -15.32 19.43 -5.48
CA ALA A 96 -16.24 20.17 -6.34
C ALA A 96 -15.59 21.38 -7.03
N ASP A 97 -16.18 21.83 -8.14
CA ASP A 97 -15.90 23.16 -8.71
C ASP A 97 -16.55 24.23 -7.82
N VAL A 98 -15.75 25.15 -7.31
CA VAL A 98 -16.17 26.21 -6.38
C VAL A 98 -15.74 27.58 -6.90
N MET A 99 -16.49 28.60 -6.49
CA MET A 99 -16.21 30.00 -6.83
C MET A 99 -15.64 30.73 -5.63
N GLU A 100 -14.48 31.35 -5.83
CA GLU A 100 -13.85 32.20 -4.82
C GLU A 100 -14.31 33.66 -4.96
N VAL A 101 -14.84 34.20 -3.87
CA VAL A 101 -15.34 35.58 -3.75
C VAL A 101 -14.89 36.13 -2.39
N ASP A 102 -14.09 37.19 -2.39
CA ASP A 102 -13.58 37.86 -1.18
C ASP A 102 -12.88 36.91 -0.18
N GLY A 103 -12.20 35.88 -0.69
CA GLY A 103 -11.48 34.88 0.10
C GLY A 103 -12.36 33.73 0.63
N ASP A 104 -13.68 33.81 0.48
CA ASP A 104 -14.66 32.77 0.83
C ASP A 104 -15.01 31.91 -0.40
N LEU A 105 -15.46 30.67 -0.17
CA LEU A 105 -15.83 29.75 -1.24
C LEU A 105 -17.33 29.54 -1.28
N ARG A 106 -17.91 29.67 -2.49
CA ARG A 106 -19.34 29.48 -2.73
C ARG A 106 -19.56 28.50 -3.87
N GLY A 107 -20.61 27.70 -3.75
CA GLY A 107 -21.03 26.75 -4.77
C GLY A 107 -21.74 25.56 -4.15
N ASP A 108 -22.41 24.78 -5.00
CA ASP A 108 -23.15 23.60 -4.57
C ASP A 108 -22.26 22.56 -3.90
N GLY A 109 -20.99 22.50 -4.29
CA GLY A 109 -19.98 21.65 -3.66
C GLY A 109 -19.77 21.86 -2.16
N VAL A 110 -19.79 23.12 -1.71
CA VAL A 110 -19.67 23.46 -0.29
C VAL A 110 -20.92 22.99 0.47
N ASN A 111 -22.09 23.18 -0.14
CA ASN A 111 -23.35 22.71 0.42
C ASN A 111 -23.38 21.18 0.51
N ILE A 112 -22.91 20.47 -0.52
CA ILE A 112 -22.81 19.00 -0.52
C ILE A 112 -21.91 18.53 0.62
N ALA A 113 -20.70 19.10 0.77
CA ALA A 113 -19.78 18.74 1.85
C ALA A 113 -20.41 18.94 3.24
N ALA A 114 -21.10 20.07 3.45
CA ALA A 114 -21.81 20.35 4.70
C ALA A 114 -22.97 19.37 4.96
N ARG A 115 -23.68 18.94 3.91
CA ARG A 115 -24.75 17.94 4.03
C ARG A 115 -24.22 16.54 4.37
N ILE A 116 -23.10 16.16 3.77
CA ILE A 116 -22.39 14.92 4.11
C ILE A 116 -21.99 14.96 5.59
N GLN A 117 -21.35 16.05 6.05
CA GLN A 117 -21.00 16.26 7.45
C GLN A 117 -22.22 16.18 8.38
N SER A 118 -23.31 16.87 8.03
CA SER A 118 -24.53 16.90 8.85
C SER A 118 -25.19 15.52 9.00
N GLY A 119 -25.03 14.65 8.01
CA GLY A 119 -25.51 13.27 8.01
C GLY A 119 -24.54 12.26 8.64
N ALA A 120 -23.34 12.70 9.03
CA ALA A 120 -22.35 11.86 9.68
C ALA A 120 -22.68 11.67 11.17
N GLU A 121 -22.34 10.49 11.69
CA GLU A 121 -22.40 10.19 13.11
C GLU A 121 -21.33 10.98 13.91
N PRO A 122 -21.51 11.17 15.22
CA PRO A 122 -20.48 11.78 16.06
C PRO A 122 -19.13 11.05 15.93
N GLY A 123 -18.05 11.78 15.65
CA GLY A 123 -16.70 11.24 15.41
C GLY A 123 -16.45 10.68 14.02
N ALA A 124 -17.50 10.55 13.19
CA ALA A 124 -17.36 10.01 11.85
C ALA A 124 -16.78 11.05 10.87
N ILE A 125 -16.06 10.52 9.88
CA ILE A 125 -15.60 11.27 8.72
C ILE A 125 -16.28 10.61 7.52
N ASP A 126 -17.31 11.25 6.98
CA ASP A 126 -18.06 10.73 5.83
C ASP A 126 -17.63 11.48 4.55
N THR A 127 -17.64 10.79 3.41
CA THR A 127 -17.20 11.35 2.13
C THR A 127 -17.97 10.80 0.95
N SER A 128 -17.98 11.54 -0.17
CA SER A 128 -18.59 11.12 -1.43
C SER A 128 -17.72 10.12 -2.22
N ARG A 129 -18.34 9.29 -3.06
CA ARG A 129 -17.65 8.43 -4.06
C ARG A 129 -16.59 9.16 -4.87
N MET A 130 -16.84 10.39 -5.31
CA MET A 130 -15.89 11.14 -6.14
C MET A 130 -14.56 11.39 -5.44
N LEU A 131 -14.56 11.59 -4.13
CA LEU A 131 -13.33 11.72 -3.35
C LEU A 131 -12.64 10.37 -3.22
N VAL A 132 -13.37 9.30 -2.88
CA VAL A 132 -12.83 7.93 -2.77
C VAL A 132 -12.17 7.51 -4.07
N ASP A 133 -12.79 7.74 -5.22
CA ASP A 133 -12.24 7.38 -6.52
C ASP A 133 -10.92 8.08 -6.84
N GLN A 134 -10.74 9.31 -6.34
CA GLN A 134 -9.52 10.08 -6.50
C GLN A 134 -8.40 9.67 -5.53
N VAL A 135 -8.75 9.18 -4.33
CA VAL A 135 -7.76 8.88 -3.27
C VAL A 135 -7.48 7.39 -3.08
N ARG A 136 -8.35 6.48 -3.55
CA ARG A 136 -8.27 5.02 -3.31
C ARG A 136 -6.95 4.35 -3.72
N ARG A 137 -6.16 4.97 -4.60
CA ARG A 137 -4.84 4.45 -5.01
C ARG A 137 -3.70 4.92 -4.10
N ASN A 138 -3.87 6.04 -3.40
CA ASN A 138 -2.79 6.79 -2.75
C ASN A 138 -3.09 7.17 -1.29
N SER A 139 -4.23 6.72 -0.75
CA SER A 139 -4.68 7.05 0.60
C SER A 139 -4.33 5.95 1.60
N PRO A 140 -3.87 6.28 2.81
CA PRO A 140 -3.71 5.32 3.88
C PRO A 140 -5.06 4.96 4.57
N CYS A 141 -6.22 5.28 4.01
CA CYS A 141 -7.51 5.12 4.67
C CYS A 141 -8.29 3.89 4.20
N ILE A 142 -8.97 3.24 5.13
CA ILE A 142 -9.98 2.22 4.87
C ILE A 142 -11.36 2.87 4.89
N PHE A 143 -12.24 2.44 3.99
CA PHE A 143 -13.59 2.96 3.84
C PHE A 143 -14.64 1.87 3.99
N ASP A 144 -15.74 2.21 4.66
CA ASP A 144 -16.97 1.44 4.63
C ASP A 144 -17.97 2.10 3.66
N ASP A 145 -18.57 1.31 2.77
CA ASP A 145 -19.62 1.80 1.89
C ASP A 145 -20.95 1.90 2.66
N LEU A 146 -21.49 3.13 2.78
CA LEU A 146 -22.76 3.39 3.48
C LEU A 146 -23.97 3.44 2.54
N GLY A 147 -23.79 3.23 1.23
CA GLY A 147 -24.85 3.31 0.24
C GLY A 147 -25.15 4.73 -0.26
N GLU A 148 -26.19 4.84 -1.09
CA GLU A 148 -26.68 6.12 -1.60
C GLU A 148 -27.51 6.88 -0.57
N ARG A 149 -27.32 8.20 -0.49
CA ARG A 149 -28.12 9.11 0.35
C ARG A 149 -28.64 10.28 -0.46
N SER A 150 -29.92 10.60 -0.26
CA SER A 150 -30.55 11.79 -0.82
C SER A 150 -30.50 12.94 0.20
N PHE A 151 -30.06 14.11 -0.24
CA PHE A 151 -29.94 15.29 0.61
C PHE A 151 -30.88 16.39 0.16
N LYS A 152 -31.40 17.18 1.11
CA LYS A 152 -32.27 18.31 0.81
C LYS A 152 -31.55 19.32 -0.12
N GLY A 153 -32.13 19.56 -1.28
CA GLY A 153 -31.62 20.52 -2.27
C GLY A 153 -30.59 19.96 -3.25
N ILE A 154 -30.37 18.64 -3.26
CA ILE A 154 -29.51 17.94 -4.22
C ILE A 154 -30.40 16.98 -5.02
N SER A 155 -30.34 17.07 -6.35
CA SER A 155 -31.25 16.36 -7.25
C SER A 155 -30.97 14.87 -7.37
N GLU A 156 -29.70 14.47 -7.29
CA GLU A 156 -29.27 13.08 -7.44
C GLU A 156 -28.78 12.52 -6.10
N PRO A 157 -29.09 11.24 -5.77
CA PRO A 157 -28.49 10.57 -4.62
C PRO A 157 -26.96 10.54 -4.74
N ILE A 158 -26.28 10.68 -3.62
CA ILE A 158 -24.81 10.62 -3.56
C ILE A 158 -24.43 9.35 -2.79
N GLN A 159 -23.56 8.54 -3.38
CA GLN A 159 -22.95 7.41 -2.67
C GLN A 159 -22.00 7.92 -1.59
N ILE A 160 -22.23 7.50 -0.34
CA ILE A 160 -21.47 7.91 0.83
C ILE A 160 -20.59 6.77 1.33
N PHE A 161 -19.36 7.12 1.68
CA PHE A 161 -18.38 6.25 2.31
C PHE A 161 -17.97 6.83 3.67
N ARG A 162 -17.78 5.97 4.66
CA ARG A 162 -17.21 6.35 5.95
C ARG A 162 -15.74 6.00 5.99
N VAL A 163 -14.90 6.92 6.48
CA VAL A 163 -13.51 6.60 6.81
C VAL A 163 -13.51 5.79 8.11
N ARG A 164 -13.19 4.50 8.00
CA ARG A 164 -13.10 3.56 9.12
C ARG A 164 -11.83 3.86 9.92
N ASP A 165 -10.69 3.42 9.39
CA ASP A 165 -9.39 3.46 10.06
C ASP A 165 -8.24 3.81 9.10
N GLU A 166 -7.05 3.98 9.66
CA GLU A 166 -5.80 3.98 8.88
C GLU A 166 -5.35 2.54 8.61
N PHE A 167 -4.83 2.34 7.41
CA PHE A 167 -4.17 1.12 7.01
C PHE A 167 -2.84 0.97 7.75
N GLY A 168 -2.57 -0.22 8.28
CA GLY A 168 -1.31 -0.54 8.96
C GLY A 168 -0.09 -0.48 8.03
N SER A 169 -0.24 -0.88 6.75
CA SER A 169 0.87 -0.97 5.80
C SER A 169 0.41 -0.93 4.32
N HIS A 170 0.55 0.19 3.59
CA HIS A 170 -0.01 0.33 2.24
C HIS A 170 0.80 -0.44 1.16
N ARG A 171 0.11 -1.18 0.27
CA ARG A 171 0.75 -2.01 -0.78
C ARG A 171 1.28 -1.22 -1.98
N TRP A 172 0.75 -0.03 -2.23
CA TRP A 172 1.03 0.80 -3.42
C TRP A 172 1.82 2.07 -3.15
N GLN A 173 2.11 2.42 -1.89
CA GLN A 173 2.66 3.74 -1.61
C GLN A 173 4.18 3.62 -1.63
N PRO A 174 4.84 4.12 -2.69
CA PRO A 174 6.28 4.12 -2.74
C PRO A 174 6.79 5.03 -1.62
N ARG A 175 7.91 4.65 -1.01
CA ARG A 175 8.68 5.63 -0.22
C ARG A 175 9.06 6.79 -1.13
N ARG A 176 9.11 8.02 -0.58
CA ARG A 176 9.79 9.13 -1.28
C ARG A 176 11.18 8.66 -1.69
N GLU A 177 11.60 9.01 -2.90
CA GLU A 177 12.90 8.62 -3.44
C GLU A 177 13.99 8.79 -2.39
N SER A 178 14.77 7.72 -2.17
CA SER A 178 16.11 7.94 -1.65
C SER A 178 16.85 8.71 -2.74
N THR A 179 17.18 9.97 -2.48
CA THR A 179 17.94 10.85 -3.39
C THR A 179 19.38 10.36 -3.64
N ALA A 180 19.73 9.19 -3.09
CA ALA A 180 20.97 8.50 -3.38
C ALA A 180 20.97 8.00 -4.83
N HIS A 181 21.39 8.87 -5.74
CA HIS A 181 21.81 8.50 -7.08
C HIS A 181 22.85 7.38 -6.95
N ALA A 182 22.60 6.23 -7.58
CA ALA A 182 23.60 5.16 -7.63
C ALA A 182 24.89 5.73 -8.24
N PRO A 183 26.09 5.48 -7.67
CA PRO A 183 27.34 6.12 -8.09
C PRO A 183 27.89 5.59 -9.43
N GLY A 184 27.01 5.20 -10.36
CA GLY A 184 27.31 4.62 -11.67
C GLY A 184 26.30 3.54 -12.06
N LYS A 185 26.23 3.23 -13.36
CA LYS A 185 25.37 2.17 -13.91
C LYS A 185 25.97 0.80 -13.58
N ARG A 186 25.20 -0.07 -12.91
CA ARG A 186 25.66 -1.40 -12.51
C ARG A 186 25.89 -2.28 -13.75
N PRO A 187 26.95 -3.11 -13.81
CA PRO A 187 27.07 -4.10 -14.88
C PRO A 187 25.96 -5.15 -14.76
N ASN A 188 25.55 -5.74 -15.89
CA ASN A 188 24.49 -6.77 -15.98
C ASN A 188 23.17 -6.38 -15.30
N SER A 189 22.80 -5.10 -15.40
CA SER A 189 21.59 -4.56 -14.77
C SER A 189 20.53 -4.18 -15.79
N ILE A 190 19.27 -4.43 -15.46
CA ILE A 190 18.14 -4.21 -16.34
C ILE A 190 16.94 -3.66 -15.56
N ALA A 191 16.25 -2.69 -16.15
CA ALA A 191 14.89 -2.32 -15.76
C ALA A 191 13.90 -2.74 -16.85
N VAL A 192 12.71 -3.18 -16.47
CA VAL A 192 11.61 -3.43 -17.40
C VAL A 192 10.66 -2.22 -17.33
N ALA A 193 10.61 -1.43 -18.39
CA ALA A 193 9.66 -0.33 -18.49
C ALA A 193 8.24 -0.89 -18.74
N PRO A 194 7.18 -0.22 -18.26
CA PRO A 194 5.80 -0.65 -18.50
C PRO A 194 5.55 -0.87 -19.99
N LEU A 195 5.09 -2.07 -20.35
CA LEU A 195 4.70 -2.36 -21.72
C LEU A 195 3.52 -1.47 -22.10
N SER A 196 3.56 -0.93 -23.32
CA SER A 196 2.46 -0.13 -23.86
C SER A 196 1.36 -1.02 -24.47
N ALA A 197 0.11 -0.63 -24.25
CA ALA A 197 -1.06 -1.21 -24.90
C ALA A 197 -1.83 -0.12 -25.66
N SER A 198 -2.73 -0.53 -26.56
CA SER A 198 -3.65 0.41 -27.21
C SER A 198 -4.55 1.06 -26.17
N SER A 199 -4.49 2.39 -26.05
CA SER A 199 -4.95 3.19 -24.90
C SER A 199 -6.48 3.27 -24.67
N ALA A 200 -7.28 2.45 -25.32
CA ALA A 200 -8.75 2.51 -25.27
C ALA A 200 -9.41 1.22 -24.74
N ASP A 201 -8.61 0.23 -24.31
CA ASP A 201 -9.09 -1.06 -23.83
C ASP A 201 -8.44 -1.42 -22.49
N ASP A 202 -9.23 -1.33 -21.41
CA ASP A 202 -8.80 -1.64 -20.04
C ASP A 202 -8.24 -3.06 -19.91
N ALA A 203 -8.75 -4.03 -20.70
CA ALA A 203 -8.27 -5.40 -20.66
C ALA A 203 -6.84 -5.52 -21.24
N GLN A 204 -6.54 -4.77 -22.31
CA GLN A 204 -5.20 -4.74 -22.91
C GLN A 204 -4.21 -4.03 -21.99
N GLN A 205 -4.65 -2.99 -21.29
CA GLN A 205 -3.81 -2.30 -20.31
C GLN A 205 -3.49 -3.19 -19.11
N ALA A 206 -4.49 -3.88 -18.55
CA ALA A 206 -4.27 -4.86 -17.48
C ALA A 206 -3.33 -5.99 -17.92
N LEU A 207 -3.46 -6.47 -19.17
CA LEU A 207 -2.55 -7.45 -19.76
C LEU A 207 -1.11 -6.92 -19.84
N ALA A 208 -0.92 -5.67 -20.27
CA ALA A 208 0.39 -5.05 -20.35
C ALA A 208 1.07 -4.89 -18.99
N GLU A 209 0.32 -4.48 -17.99
CA GLU A 209 0.78 -4.39 -16.60
C GLU A 209 1.17 -5.78 -16.08
N GLY A 210 0.30 -6.79 -16.25
CA GLY A 210 0.59 -8.16 -15.83
C GLY A 210 1.82 -8.77 -16.49
N LEU A 211 1.98 -8.59 -17.80
CA LEU A 211 3.15 -9.06 -18.54
C LEU A 211 4.44 -8.35 -18.15
N THR A 212 4.36 -7.05 -17.82
CA THR A 212 5.51 -6.31 -17.28
C THR A 212 5.95 -6.94 -15.97
N GLU A 213 5.02 -7.24 -15.06
CA GLU A 213 5.32 -7.89 -13.78
C GLU A 213 5.90 -9.30 -13.95
N ASP A 214 5.32 -10.11 -14.82
CA ASP A 214 5.85 -11.45 -15.09
C ASP A 214 7.26 -11.39 -15.71
N LEU A 215 7.55 -10.44 -16.60
CA LEU A 215 8.91 -10.25 -17.13
C LEU A 215 9.91 -9.86 -16.04
N VAL A 216 9.53 -8.95 -15.13
CA VAL A 216 10.37 -8.60 -13.98
C VAL A 216 10.64 -9.83 -13.13
N VAL A 217 9.60 -10.62 -12.81
CA VAL A 217 9.71 -11.82 -11.99
C VAL A 217 10.62 -12.87 -12.65
N GLU A 218 10.42 -13.18 -13.94
CA GLU A 218 11.22 -14.18 -14.64
C GLU A 218 12.68 -13.76 -14.78
N LEU A 219 12.95 -12.50 -15.14
CA LEU A 219 14.32 -11.98 -15.19
C LEU A 219 14.97 -11.96 -13.79
N SER A 220 14.21 -11.71 -12.73
CA SER A 220 14.71 -11.68 -11.34
C SER A 220 15.17 -13.06 -10.83
N ARG A 221 14.79 -14.14 -11.51
CA ARG A 221 15.30 -15.49 -11.21
C ARG A 221 16.72 -15.72 -11.69
N VAL A 222 17.18 -14.92 -12.65
CA VAL A 222 18.53 -15.06 -13.20
C VAL A 222 19.51 -14.43 -12.21
N SER A 223 20.21 -15.28 -11.45
CA SER A 223 21.13 -14.89 -10.37
C SER A 223 22.20 -13.88 -10.79
N ARG A 224 22.58 -13.87 -12.08
CA ARG A 224 23.59 -12.98 -12.66
C ARG A 224 23.04 -11.65 -13.16
N LEU A 225 21.73 -11.47 -13.18
CA LEU A 225 21.08 -10.21 -13.55
C LEU A 225 20.72 -9.43 -12.30
N PHE A 226 21.02 -8.13 -12.32
CA PHE A 226 20.39 -7.19 -11.42
C PHE A 226 19.12 -6.67 -12.10
N VAL A 227 17.96 -6.99 -11.56
CA VAL A 227 16.67 -6.56 -12.11
C VAL A 227 16.02 -5.57 -11.16
N VAL A 228 15.61 -4.43 -11.70
CA VAL A 228 14.84 -3.46 -10.93
C VAL A 228 13.39 -3.92 -10.81
N SER A 229 12.80 -3.76 -9.63
CA SER A 229 11.46 -4.26 -9.31
C SER A 229 10.33 -3.66 -10.17
N SER A 230 9.16 -4.30 -10.12
CA SER A 230 7.95 -3.87 -10.82
C SER A 230 7.34 -2.57 -10.28
N THR A 231 7.53 -2.27 -8.99
CA THR A 231 7.10 -1.01 -8.36
C THR A 231 7.85 0.19 -8.92
N ALA A 232 9.13 0.02 -9.23
CA ALA A 232 9.93 1.03 -9.91
C ALA A 232 9.51 1.23 -11.38
N SER A 233 9.02 0.18 -12.06
CA SER A 233 8.53 0.27 -13.44
C SER A 233 7.44 1.33 -13.60
N ALA A 234 6.50 1.43 -12.65
CA ALA A 234 5.45 2.45 -12.70
C ALA A 234 6.02 3.88 -12.60
N ALA A 235 7.06 4.08 -11.77
CA ALA A 235 7.69 5.38 -11.56
C ALA A 235 8.51 5.88 -12.76
N ILE A 236 8.84 4.98 -13.70
CA ILE A 236 9.58 5.27 -14.93
C ILE A 236 8.72 5.25 -16.20
N ALA A 237 7.41 5.16 -16.05
CA ALA A 237 6.48 5.19 -17.17
C ALA A 237 6.69 6.46 -18.03
N GLY A 238 6.89 6.28 -19.33
CA GLY A 238 7.08 7.38 -20.29
C GLY A 238 8.45 8.08 -20.23
N MET A 239 9.39 7.60 -19.41
CA MET A 239 10.76 8.13 -19.41
C MET A 239 11.60 7.54 -20.54
N GLU A 240 12.55 8.34 -21.05
CA GLU A 240 13.55 7.86 -22.00
C GLU A 240 14.55 6.90 -21.33
N PRO A 241 15.05 5.85 -22.03
CA PRO A 241 15.94 4.84 -21.47
C PRO A 241 17.18 5.39 -20.74
N GLN A 242 17.78 6.47 -21.25
CA GLN A 242 18.96 7.10 -20.62
C GLN A 242 18.59 7.71 -19.26
N ALA A 243 17.47 8.43 -19.19
CA ALA A 243 16.98 9.01 -17.94
C ALA A 243 16.61 7.92 -16.92
N ILE A 244 16.09 6.79 -17.38
CA ILE A 244 15.85 5.60 -16.54
C ILE A 244 17.18 5.06 -16.01
N GLY A 245 18.17 4.91 -16.87
CA GLY A 245 19.50 4.44 -16.49
C GLY A 245 20.19 5.32 -15.46
N ASP A 246 20.09 6.64 -15.61
CA ASP A 246 20.68 7.60 -14.67
C ASP A 246 19.93 7.63 -13.33
N ARG A 247 18.60 7.52 -13.37
CA ARG A 247 17.75 7.50 -12.16
C ARG A 247 17.88 6.22 -11.36
N LEU A 248 17.97 5.07 -12.02
CA LEU A 248 17.95 3.74 -11.37
C LEU A 248 19.34 3.08 -11.29
N GLY A 249 20.36 3.67 -11.91
CA GLY A 249 21.69 3.07 -11.99
C GLY A 249 21.73 1.78 -12.81
N VAL A 250 20.87 1.64 -13.82
CA VAL A 250 20.80 0.45 -14.69
C VAL A 250 21.47 0.69 -16.03
N ARG A 251 22.09 -0.36 -16.59
CA ARG A 251 22.77 -0.34 -17.89
C ARG A 251 21.83 -0.64 -19.05
N TYR A 252 20.76 -1.39 -18.80
CA TYR A 252 19.80 -1.76 -19.83
C TYR A 252 18.36 -1.46 -19.42
N VAL A 253 17.51 -1.16 -20.40
CA VAL A 253 16.06 -1.03 -20.24
C VAL A 253 15.38 -1.89 -21.29
N LEU A 254 14.53 -2.81 -20.85
CA LEU A 254 13.59 -3.54 -21.70
C LEU A 254 12.30 -2.75 -21.78
N SER A 255 11.89 -2.36 -22.99
CA SER A 255 10.65 -1.64 -23.26
C SER A 255 9.92 -2.29 -24.43
N GLY A 256 8.63 -1.97 -24.59
CA GLY A 256 7.88 -2.56 -25.68
C GLY A 256 6.39 -2.27 -25.69
N SER A 257 5.69 -3.03 -26.51
CA SER A 257 4.23 -3.00 -26.64
C SER A 257 3.65 -4.40 -26.68
N VAL A 258 2.49 -4.58 -26.07
CA VAL A 258 1.68 -5.79 -26.18
C VAL A 258 0.38 -5.52 -26.92
N ARG A 259 -0.08 -6.51 -27.69
CA ARG A 259 -1.44 -6.57 -28.20
C ARG A 259 -1.97 -7.99 -28.22
N LEU A 260 -3.16 -8.21 -27.67
CA LEU A 260 -3.91 -9.45 -27.83
C LEU A 260 -4.90 -9.32 -28.98
N ILE A 261 -4.85 -10.21 -29.96
CA ILE A 261 -5.78 -10.25 -31.11
C ILE A 261 -6.35 -11.66 -31.19
N GLY A 262 -7.61 -11.83 -30.77
CA GLY A 262 -8.18 -13.16 -30.56
C GLY A 262 -7.41 -13.89 -29.46
N ASP A 263 -6.86 -15.07 -29.78
CA ASP A 263 -6.01 -15.86 -28.88
C ASP A 263 -4.51 -15.60 -29.08
N ARG A 264 -4.12 -14.70 -30.00
CA ARG A 264 -2.71 -14.46 -30.33
C ARG A 264 -2.15 -13.23 -29.64
N LEU A 265 -1.09 -13.45 -28.87
CA LEU A 265 -0.30 -12.38 -28.28
C LEU A 265 0.74 -11.89 -29.28
N ARG A 266 0.80 -10.57 -29.45
CA ARG A 266 1.84 -9.90 -30.22
C ARG A 266 2.65 -9.00 -29.28
N LEU A 267 3.93 -9.31 -29.15
CA LEU A 267 4.90 -8.52 -28.41
C LEU A 267 5.89 -7.87 -29.37
N ASN A 268 6.14 -6.58 -29.19
CA ASN A 268 7.31 -5.91 -29.78
C ASN A 268 8.17 -5.46 -28.60
N LEU A 269 9.39 -5.99 -28.50
CA LEU A 269 10.30 -5.73 -27.39
C LEU A 269 11.60 -5.13 -27.91
N SER A 270 12.18 -4.21 -27.14
CA SER A 270 13.49 -3.62 -27.38
C SER A 270 14.27 -3.54 -26.07
N LEU A 271 15.50 -4.03 -26.09
CA LEU A 271 16.48 -3.86 -25.03
C LEU A 271 17.44 -2.74 -25.43
N THR A 272 17.44 -1.66 -24.66
CA THR A 272 18.22 -0.45 -24.92
C THR A 272 19.31 -0.29 -23.87
N GLU A 273 20.54 -0.06 -24.30
CA GLU A 273 21.67 0.33 -23.45
C GLU A 273 21.53 1.82 -23.08
N THR A 274 21.66 2.14 -21.80
CA THR A 274 21.24 3.44 -21.25
C THR A 274 22.34 4.51 -21.25
N GLU A 275 23.59 4.19 -21.57
CA GLU A 275 24.67 5.16 -21.69
C GLU A 275 24.56 5.93 -23.02
N ALA A 276 24.47 5.22 -24.14
CA ALA A 276 24.34 5.83 -25.47
C ALA A 276 22.88 5.85 -25.99
N GLY A 277 21.95 5.16 -25.33
CA GLY A 277 20.59 4.97 -25.84
C GLY A 277 20.50 3.97 -27.00
N GLN A 278 21.50 3.10 -27.15
CA GLN A 278 21.58 2.18 -28.28
C GLN A 278 20.69 0.96 -28.05
N ILE A 279 19.81 0.65 -29.01
CA ILE A 279 19.08 -0.63 -29.02
C ILE A 279 20.08 -1.76 -29.31
N VAL A 280 20.28 -2.64 -28.33
CA VAL A 280 21.21 -3.78 -28.41
C VAL A 280 20.51 -5.08 -28.80
N TRP A 281 19.20 -5.17 -28.58
CA TRP A 281 18.37 -6.27 -29.04
C TRP A 281 16.94 -5.78 -29.26
N SER A 282 16.27 -6.33 -30.26
CA SER A 282 14.84 -6.12 -30.49
C SER A 282 14.24 -7.38 -31.07
N ASP A 283 13.01 -7.69 -30.69
CA ASP A 283 12.29 -8.85 -31.21
C ASP A 283 10.80 -8.56 -31.36
N ARG A 284 10.19 -9.25 -32.32
CA ARG A 284 8.76 -9.22 -32.57
C ARG A 284 8.22 -10.64 -32.52
N ILE A 285 7.51 -10.93 -31.44
CA ILE A 285 6.99 -12.25 -31.16
C ILE A 285 5.48 -12.25 -31.41
N GLN A 286 5.00 -13.25 -32.14
CA GLN A 286 3.57 -13.47 -32.37
C GLN A 286 3.25 -14.95 -32.21
N ARG A 287 2.54 -15.28 -31.13
CA ARG A 287 2.24 -16.67 -30.71
C ARG A 287 0.82 -16.77 -30.14
N PRO A 288 0.19 -17.95 -30.18
CA PRO A 288 -1.00 -18.22 -29.37
C PRO A 288 -0.68 -18.01 -27.89
N PHE A 289 -1.64 -17.53 -27.10
CA PHE A 289 -1.46 -17.31 -25.67
C PHE A 289 -1.17 -18.62 -24.92
N GLY A 290 -1.64 -19.77 -25.40
CA GLY A 290 -1.30 -21.07 -24.82
C GLY A 290 0.21 -21.40 -24.83
N GLU A 291 1.00 -20.74 -25.69
CA GLU A 291 2.46 -20.84 -25.76
C GLU A 291 3.16 -19.70 -24.98
N PHE A 292 2.43 -19.02 -24.09
CA PHE A 292 2.94 -17.90 -23.30
C PHE A 292 4.24 -18.25 -22.56
N LEU A 293 4.33 -19.47 -22.03
CA LEU A 293 5.52 -19.99 -21.35
C LEU A 293 6.76 -20.03 -22.20
N ASP A 294 6.68 -20.76 -23.32
CA ASP A 294 7.81 -20.97 -24.20
C ASP A 294 8.33 -19.61 -24.71
N MET A 295 7.41 -18.67 -24.92
CA MET A 295 7.74 -17.29 -25.25
C MET A 295 8.43 -16.54 -24.09
N MET A 296 7.97 -16.67 -22.85
CA MET A 296 8.63 -16.04 -21.68
C MET A 296 10.03 -16.60 -21.44
N ASP A 297 10.19 -17.92 -21.59
CA ASP A 297 11.49 -18.60 -21.49
C ASP A 297 12.45 -18.12 -22.59
N GLU A 298 11.95 -18.03 -23.83
CA GLU A 298 12.70 -17.52 -24.98
C GLU A 298 13.13 -16.06 -24.77
N ILE A 299 12.22 -15.18 -24.32
CA ILE A 299 12.51 -13.77 -24.03
C ILE A 299 13.56 -13.68 -22.91
N THR A 300 13.35 -14.38 -21.81
CA THR A 300 14.25 -14.36 -20.64
C THR A 300 15.64 -14.83 -21.02
N ALA A 301 15.76 -15.92 -21.79
CA ALA A 301 17.03 -16.44 -22.27
C ALA A 301 17.75 -15.45 -23.19
N LYS A 302 17.05 -14.87 -24.17
CA LYS A 302 17.62 -13.88 -25.12
C LYS A 302 18.07 -12.60 -24.43
N VAL A 303 17.24 -12.05 -23.56
CA VAL A 303 17.55 -10.84 -22.78
C VAL A 303 18.74 -11.10 -21.87
N SER A 304 18.73 -12.21 -21.12
CA SER A 304 19.84 -12.58 -20.23
C SER A 304 21.15 -12.77 -20.98
N ALA A 305 21.11 -13.43 -22.14
CA ALA A 305 22.30 -13.63 -22.97
C ALA A 305 22.87 -12.29 -23.48
N THR A 306 21.99 -11.36 -23.87
CA THR A 306 22.38 -10.04 -24.34
C THR A 306 22.97 -9.19 -23.22
N VAL A 307 22.33 -9.17 -22.04
CA VAL A 307 22.76 -8.36 -20.90
C VAL A 307 24.06 -8.87 -20.27
N THR A 308 24.25 -10.21 -20.20
CA THR A 308 25.43 -10.81 -19.55
C THR A 308 26.58 -11.10 -20.51
N GLY A 309 26.37 -10.98 -21.83
CA GLY A 309 27.38 -11.21 -22.87
C GLY A 309 27.82 -12.67 -23.02
N ARG A 310 27.07 -13.63 -22.48
CA ARG A 310 27.30 -15.06 -22.62
C ARG A 310 25.98 -15.75 -22.90
N MET A 311 25.99 -16.79 -23.74
CA MET A 311 24.90 -17.75 -23.74
C MET A 311 24.98 -18.45 -22.38
N LEU A 312 24.23 -17.94 -21.41
CA LEU A 312 23.97 -18.70 -20.20
C LEU A 312 23.14 -19.87 -20.70
N ALA A 313 23.69 -21.09 -20.60
CA ALA A 313 22.80 -22.17 -20.20
C ALA A 313 22.15 -21.59 -18.95
N ALA A 314 20.84 -21.32 -19.01
CA ALA A 314 20.12 -21.01 -17.79
C ALA A 314 20.60 -22.06 -16.78
N ASP A 315 20.94 -21.66 -15.55
CA ASP A 315 21.08 -22.64 -14.49
C ASP A 315 19.68 -23.28 -14.38
N THR A 316 19.41 -24.29 -15.22
CA THR A 316 18.09 -24.86 -15.53
C THR A 316 17.62 -25.81 -14.44
N ASP A 317 18.07 -25.59 -13.21
CA ASP A 317 17.61 -26.31 -12.02
C ASP A 317 16.45 -25.60 -11.32
N VAL A 318 15.97 -24.47 -11.85
CA VAL A 318 14.63 -23.97 -11.48
C VAL A 318 13.60 -24.79 -12.23
N ALA A 319 12.94 -25.68 -11.51
CA ALA A 319 11.87 -26.56 -11.98
C ALA A 319 10.93 -25.82 -12.96
N ARG A 320 10.73 -26.44 -14.12
CA ARG A 320 9.77 -26.02 -15.15
C ARG A 320 8.41 -25.79 -14.48
N ARG A 321 8.00 -24.53 -14.35
CA ARG A 321 6.69 -24.20 -13.79
C ARG A 321 5.57 -24.54 -14.76
N LYS A 322 4.40 -24.80 -14.19
CA LYS A 322 3.10 -24.82 -14.89
C LYS A 322 2.34 -23.54 -14.48
N PRO A 323 2.32 -22.47 -15.29
CA PRO A 323 1.44 -21.33 -15.06
C PRO A 323 0.03 -21.68 -15.51
N ALA A 324 -0.86 -20.68 -15.52
CA ALA A 324 -2.14 -20.77 -16.19
C ALA A 324 -1.95 -21.33 -17.62
N GLY A 325 -2.42 -22.55 -17.89
CA GLY A 325 -2.57 -23.09 -19.24
C GLY A 325 -3.71 -22.42 -20.01
N SER A 326 -4.38 -21.44 -19.40
CA SER A 326 -5.57 -20.76 -19.91
C SER A 326 -5.44 -19.25 -19.85
N LEU A 327 -5.65 -18.57 -20.99
CA LEU A 327 -5.74 -17.11 -21.08
C LEU A 327 -6.81 -16.55 -20.14
N THR A 328 -7.97 -17.20 -20.11
CA THR A 328 -9.07 -16.79 -19.24
C THR A 328 -8.69 -16.88 -17.76
N ALA A 329 -7.97 -17.93 -17.36
CA ALA A 329 -7.48 -18.05 -15.99
C ALA A 329 -6.47 -16.93 -15.64
N TYR A 330 -5.60 -16.58 -16.58
CA TYR A 330 -4.65 -15.48 -16.42
C TYR A 330 -5.33 -14.12 -16.33
N GLU A 331 -6.30 -13.82 -17.19
CA GLU A 331 -7.09 -12.58 -17.12
C GLU A 331 -7.82 -12.43 -15.77
N PHE A 332 -8.42 -13.51 -15.27
CA PHE A 332 -9.05 -13.51 -13.95
C PHE A 332 -8.03 -13.29 -12.83
N TYR A 333 -6.86 -13.92 -12.91
CA TYR A 333 -5.79 -13.71 -11.95
C TYR A 333 -5.33 -12.24 -11.91
N LEU A 334 -5.16 -11.59 -13.05
CA LEU A 334 -4.80 -10.16 -13.10
C LEU A 334 -5.86 -9.26 -12.48
N ARG A 335 -7.15 -9.52 -12.72
CA ARG A 335 -8.25 -8.82 -12.03
C ARG A 335 -8.22 -9.05 -10.52
N GLY A 336 -7.89 -10.28 -10.11
CA GLY A 336 -7.69 -10.64 -8.72
C GLY A 336 -6.53 -9.86 -8.09
N LEU A 337 -5.40 -9.72 -8.77
CA LEU A 337 -4.27 -8.91 -8.30
C LEU A 337 -4.63 -7.44 -8.16
N ASP A 338 -5.32 -6.84 -9.14
CA ASP A 338 -5.77 -5.45 -9.07
C ASP A 338 -6.73 -5.20 -7.90
N ALA A 339 -7.66 -6.12 -7.65
CA ALA A 339 -8.53 -6.08 -6.47
C ALA A 339 -7.74 -6.31 -5.16
N HIS A 340 -6.83 -7.29 -5.10
CA HIS A 340 -5.99 -7.60 -3.93
C HIS A 340 -5.15 -6.40 -3.52
N ARG A 341 -4.60 -5.71 -4.51
CA ARG A 341 -3.84 -4.48 -4.34
C ARG A 341 -4.66 -3.35 -3.72
N ARG A 342 -5.96 -3.28 -4.04
CA ARG A 342 -6.95 -2.36 -3.45
C ARG A 342 -7.63 -2.92 -2.19
N GLY A 343 -7.27 -4.13 -1.76
CA GLY A 343 -7.84 -4.77 -0.58
C GLY A 343 -7.66 -3.93 0.70
N GLY A 344 -6.67 -3.04 0.73
CA GLY A 344 -6.50 -2.12 1.84
C GLY A 344 -7.40 -0.89 1.86
N VAL A 345 -8.25 -0.72 0.85
CA VAL A 345 -9.20 0.40 0.74
C VAL A 345 -10.56 0.01 1.30
N THR A 346 -11.04 -1.19 0.99
CA THR A 346 -12.31 -1.74 1.50
C THR A 346 -12.21 -3.26 1.60
N ASP A 347 -12.93 -3.87 2.54
CA ASP A 347 -13.01 -5.33 2.65
C ASP A 347 -13.68 -5.95 1.40
N ASP A 348 -14.53 -5.19 0.71
CA ASP A 348 -15.14 -5.59 -0.56
C ASP A 348 -14.09 -5.82 -1.65
N ASN A 349 -13.00 -5.03 -1.70
CA ASN A 349 -11.92 -5.29 -2.64
C ASN A 349 -11.17 -6.59 -2.32
N ILE A 350 -11.03 -6.95 -1.03
CA ILE A 350 -10.47 -8.24 -0.63
C ILE A 350 -11.39 -9.36 -1.11
N ARG A 351 -12.69 -9.28 -0.83
CA ARG A 351 -13.67 -10.29 -1.26
C ARG A 351 -13.78 -10.38 -2.78
N GLU A 352 -13.67 -9.27 -3.49
CA GLU A 352 -13.66 -9.24 -4.95
C GLU A 352 -12.39 -9.91 -5.51
N SER A 353 -11.23 -9.69 -4.90
CA SER A 353 -10.00 -10.39 -5.29
C SER A 353 -10.12 -11.90 -5.13
N MET A 354 -10.74 -12.35 -4.03
CA MET A 354 -11.00 -13.77 -3.77
C MET A 354 -11.85 -14.38 -4.89
N LYS A 355 -12.97 -13.73 -5.27
CA LYS A 355 -13.83 -14.19 -6.37
C LYS A 355 -13.07 -14.30 -7.69
N TRP A 356 -12.19 -13.36 -8.01
CA TRP A 356 -11.39 -13.42 -9.24
C TRP A 356 -10.36 -14.55 -9.19
N PHE A 357 -9.70 -14.77 -8.05
CA PHE A 357 -8.80 -15.91 -7.92
C PHE A 357 -9.53 -17.26 -7.95
N ASP A 358 -10.76 -17.35 -7.43
CA ASP A 358 -11.60 -18.53 -7.57
C ASP A 358 -11.92 -18.82 -9.03
N LYS A 359 -12.36 -17.81 -9.79
CA LYS A 359 -12.58 -17.94 -11.25
C LYS A 359 -11.31 -18.35 -11.99
N ALA A 360 -10.14 -17.82 -11.59
CA ALA A 360 -8.87 -18.21 -12.19
C ALA A 360 -8.57 -19.70 -11.96
N VAL A 361 -8.82 -20.21 -10.75
CA VAL A 361 -8.64 -21.62 -10.38
C VAL A 361 -9.69 -22.53 -11.04
N GLU A 362 -10.92 -22.06 -11.23
CA GLU A 362 -11.95 -22.78 -12.00
C GLU A 362 -11.56 -22.92 -13.48
N ALA A 363 -11.02 -21.84 -14.06
CA ALA A 363 -10.57 -21.82 -15.45
C ALA A 363 -9.26 -22.61 -15.67
N ASP A 364 -8.40 -22.70 -14.66
CA ASP A 364 -7.25 -23.60 -14.62
C ASP A 364 -6.96 -24.11 -13.20
N PRO A 365 -7.34 -25.36 -12.88
CA PRO A 365 -7.09 -25.97 -11.58
C PRO A 365 -5.61 -26.08 -11.19
N ASN A 366 -4.69 -26.03 -12.18
CA ASN A 366 -3.25 -26.07 -11.97
C ASN A 366 -2.63 -24.67 -11.80
N PHE A 367 -3.42 -23.62 -11.60
CA PHE A 367 -2.87 -22.29 -11.34
C PHE A 367 -2.53 -22.10 -9.84
N ALA A 368 -1.42 -22.72 -9.40
CA ALA A 368 -0.98 -22.71 -8.00
C ALA A 368 -0.92 -21.30 -7.38
N ARG A 369 -0.35 -20.34 -8.12
CA ARG A 369 -0.19 -18.95 -7.69
C ARG A 369 -1.53 -18.27 -7.38
N ALA A 370 -2.59 -18.57 -8.13
CA ALA A 370 -3.92 -18.00 -7.88
C ALA A 370 -4.48 -18.48 -6.52
N ARG A 371 -4.27 -19.76 -6.17
CA ARG A 371 -4.65 -20.30 -4.84
C ARG A 371 -3.89 -19.61 -3.71
N ALA A 372 -2.59 -19.40 -3.88
CA ALA A 372 -1.77 -18.71 -2.88
C ALA A 372 -2.19 -17.23 -2.73
N MET A 373 -2.45 -16.52 -3.83
CA MET A 373 -2.88 -15.13 -3.76
C MET A 373 -4.29 -14.97 -3.18
N TRP A 374 -5.19 -15.93 -3.38
CA TRP A 374 -6.45 -15.99 -2.67
C TRP A 374 -6.23 -15.99 -1.15
N VAL A 375 -5.32 -16.82 -0.65
CA VAL A 375 -4.99 -16.89 0.78
C VAL A 375 -4.31 -15.60 1.26
N CYS A 376 -3.42 -15.03 0.47
CA CYS A 376 -2.77 -13.76 0.76
C CYS A 376 -3.77 -12.58 0.84
N SER A 377 -4.89 -12.65 0.11
CA SER A 377 -6.01 -11.71 0.23
C SER A 377 -6.83 -12.01 1.49
N ALA A 378 -7.36 -13.23 1.58
CA ALA A 378 -8.36 -13.60 2.58
C ALA A 378 -7.85 -13.48 4.02
N SER A 379 -6.56 -13.73 4.26
CA SER A 379 -5.91 -13.59 5.58
C SER A 379 -5.94 -12.19 6.19
N TRP A 380 -6.44 -11.20 5.47
CA TRP A 380 -6.61 -9.82 5.93
C TRP A 380 -8.00 -9.55 6.49
N LEU A 381 -8.96 -10.45 6.26
CA LEU A 381 -10.31 -10.33 6.80
C LEU A 381 -10.34 -10.86 8.24
N ASP A 382 -11.16 -10.24 9.09
CA ASP A 382 -11.34 -10.69 10.48
C ASP A 382 -12.10 -12.03 10.54
N ASP A 383 -12.90 -12.36 9.52
CA ASP A 383 -13.64 -13.62 9.37
C ASP A 383 -12.86 -14.69 8.58
N TYR A 384 -11.53 -14.58 8.49
CA TYR A 384 -10.69 -15.49 7.73
C TYR A 384 -10.75 -16.95 8.23
N ASP A 385 -11.15 -17.87 7.34
CA ASP A 385 -11.12 -19.31 7.58
C ASP A 385 -9.69 -19.88 7.37
N TRP A 386 -9.00 -20.10 8.49
CA TRP A 386 -7.66 -20.68 8.52
C TRP A 386 -7.59 -22.11 7.94
N ASP A 387 -8.64 -22.92 8.10
CA ASP A 387 -8.68 -24.28 7.57
C ASP A 387 -8.78 -24.29 6.05
N GLU A 388 -9.60 -23.40 5.49
CA GLU A 388 -9.67 -23.19 4.04
C GLU A 388 -8.35 -22.66 3.49
N GLY A 389 -7.73 -21.72 4.21
CA GLY A 389 -6.38 -21.24 3.94
C GLY A 389 -5.36 -22.37 3.77
N ARG A 390 -5.28 -23.25 4.76
CA ARG A 390 -4.39 -24.41 4.77
C ARG A 390 -4.67 -25.36 3.60
N ARG A 391 -5.95 -25.68 3.33
CA ARG A 391 -6.33 -26.55 2.21
C ARG A 391 -5.88 -25.97 0.87
N ARG A 392 -6.08 -24.67 0.64
CA ARG A 392 -5.69 -24.00 -0.61
C ARG A 392 -4.18 -23.94 -0.81
N LEU A 393 -3.41 -23.62 0.24
CA LEU A 393 -1.95 -23.61 0.16
C LEU A 393 -1.37 -25.00 -0.07
N ARG A 394 -1.94 -26.04 0.55
CA ARG A 394 -1.55 -27.43 0.29
C ARG A 394 -1.78 -27.82 -1.17
N ALA A 395 -2.97 -27.51 -1.71
CA ALA A 395 -3.28 -27.76 -3.11
C ALA A 395 -2.37 -26.96 -4.06
N ALA A 396 -1.97 -25.74 -3.70
CA ALA A 396 -1.02 -24.95 -4.48
C ALA A 396 0.36 -25.63 -4.54
N LEU A 397 0.87 -26.14 -3.41
CA LEU A 397 2.14 -26.86 -3.34
C LEU A 397 2.13 -28.20 -4.09
N GLU A 398 1.00 -28.91 -4.09
CA GLU A 398 0.86 -30.16 -4.86
C GLU A 398 0.97 -29.92 -6.38
N VAL A 399 0.58 -28.74 -6.84
CA VAL A 399 0.64 -28.34 -8.24
C VAL A 399 2.02 -27.79 -8.62
N ASP A 400 2.55 -26.84 -7.83
CA ASP A 400 3.85 -26.23 -8.03
C ASP A 400 4.56 -26.03 -6.68
N PRO A 401 5.41 -26.99 -6.25
CA PRO A 401 6.11 -26.92 -4.97
C PRO A 401 7.23 -25.87 -4.95
N ASP A 402 7.59 -25.31 -6.10
CA ASP A 402 8.73 -24.42 -6.27
C ASP A 402 8.33 -23.00 -6.66
N ASP A 403 7.05 -22.64 -6.69
CA ASP A 403 6.59 -21.25 -6.88
C ASP A 403 6.97 -20.35 -5.69
N PRO A 404 7.87 -19.36 -5.88
CA PRO A 404 8.22 -18.39 -4.84
C PRO A 404 7.06 -17.70 -4.14
N GLU A 405 6.00 -17.31 -4.84
CA GLU A 405 4.87 -16.62 -4.21
C GLU A 405 4.07 -17.57 -3.30
N THR A 406 3.79 -18.79 -3.75
CA THR A 406 3.18 -19.84 -2.93
C THR A 406 4.00 -20.13 -1.68
N ASN A 407 5.32 -20.30 -1.83
CA ASN A 407 6.24 -20.52 -0.72
C ASN A 407 6.27 -19.31 0.23
N ARG A 408 6.30 -18.08 -0.28
CA ARG A 408 6.27 -16.84 0.52
C ARG A 408 4.97 -16.70 1.31
N VAL A 409 3.82 -16.95 0.68
CA VAL A 409 2.51 -16.87 1.36
C VAL A 409 2.42 -17.94 2.45
N LEU A 410 2.80 -19.18 2.16
CA LEU A 410 2.78 -20.24 3.15
C LEU A 410 3.71 -19.96 4.34
N GLY A 411 4.94 -19.51 4.09
CA GLY A 411 5.84 -19.07 5.15
C GLY A 411 5.21 -17.97 6.02
N SER A 412 4.51 -17.01 5.39
CA SER A 412 3.81 -15.94 6.11
C SER A 412 2.65 -16.46 6.97
N ILE A 413 1.87 -17.41 6.48
CA ILE A 413 0.76 -18.02 7.26
C ILE A 413 1.30 -18.85 8.42
N LEU A 414 2.38 -19.60 8.23
CA LEU A 414 2.99 -20.42 9.29
C LEU A 414 3.51 -19.57 10.46
N ILE A 415 3.96 -18.33 10.21
CA ILE A 415 4.30 -17.37 11.29
C ILE A 415 3.08 -17.11 12.18
N TRP A 416 1.92 -16.85 11.58
CA TRP A 416 0.67 -16.61 12.33
C TRP A 416 0.15 -17.86 13.06
N GLU A 417 0.50 -19.06 12.58
CA GLU A 417 0.23 -20.33 13.27
C GLU A 417 1.26 -20.65 14.37
N GLY A 418 2.29 -19.81 14.57
CA GLY A 418 3.37 -20.05 15.52
C GLY A 418 4.37 -21.14 15.09
N ARG A 419 4.36 -21.55 13.82
CA ARG A 419 5.18 -22.63 13.23
C ARG A 419 6.43 -22.07 12.56
N TYR A 420 7.26 -21.38 13.33
CA TYR A 420 8.41 -20.61 12.84
C TYR A 420 9.50 -21.46 12.16
N ASP A 421 9.77 -22.66 12.66
CA ASP A 421 10.79 -23.55 12.07
C ASP A 421 10.39 -24.01 10.66
N GLU A 422 9.11 -24.34 10.47
CA GLU A 422 8.58 -24.70 9.16
C GLU A 422 8.53 -23.49 8.22
N ALA A 423 8.11 -22.33 8.74
CA ALA A 423 8.08 -21.08 7.98
C ALA A 423 9.44 -20.74 7.35
N ARG A 424 10.54 -21.03 8.06
CA ARG A 424 11.91 -20.83 7.58
C ARG A 424 12.16 -21.49 6.23
N ALA A 425 11.81 -22.78 6.12
CA ALA A 425 12.11 -23.58 4.95
C ALA A 425 11.43 -23.01 3.69
N PHE A 426 10.20 -22.52 3.84
CA PHE A 426 9.43 -21.90 2.76
C PHE A 426 9.97 -20.52 2.38
N HIS A 427 10.32 -19.67 3.35
CA HIS A 427 10.97 -18.39 3.05
C HIS A 427 12.33 -18.55 2.38
N GLU A 428 13.17 -19.47 2.86
CA GLU A 428 14.46 -19.77 2.22
C GLU A 428 14.27 -20.34 0.81
N LYS A 429 13.27 -21.18 0.58
CA LYS A 429 12.95 -21.69 -0.76
C LYS A 429 12.47 -20.57 -1.70
N ALA A 430 11.59 -19.69 -1.23
CA ALA A 430 11.13 -18.54 -2.01
C ALA A 430 12.31 -17.64 -2.43
N MET A 431 13.21 -17.32 -1.50
CA MET A 431 14.40 -16.52 -1.80
C MET A 431 15.40 -17.23 -2.72
N ARG A 432 15.56 -18.56 -2.61
CA ARG A 432 16.41 -19.31 -3.54
C ARG A 432 15.87 -19.28 -4.97
N ASN A 433 14.54 -19.36 -5.12
CA ASN A 433 13.88 -19.42 -6.42
C ASN A 433 13.61 -18.04 -7.04
N ALA A 434 13.69 -16.96 -6.26
CA ALA A 434 13.57 -15.57 -6.71
C ALA A 434 14.56 -14.65 -5.96
N PRO A 435 15.88 -14.83 -6.16
CA PRO A 435 16.91 -14.17 -5.34
C PRO A 435 17.00 -12.66 -5.55
N ASN A 436 16.45 -12.12 -6.64
CA ASN A 436 16.46 -10.69 -6.96
C ASN A 436 15.06 -10.06 -6.92
N ASP A 437 14.08 -10.74 -6.32
CA ASP A 437 12.74 -10.17 -6.11
C ASP A 437 12.70 -9.40 -4.77
N ALA A 438 12.65 -8.06 -4.85
CA ALA A 438 12.66 -7.18 -3.69
C ALA A 438 11.46 -7.42 -2.74
N TYR A 439 10.30 -7.80 -3.28
CA TYR A 439 9.10 -8.06 -2.49
C TYR A 439 9.24 -9.35 -1.67
N ILE A 440 9.71 -10.42 -2.30
CA ILE A 440 9.98 -11.71 -1.63
C ILE A 440 11.07 -11.56 -0.56
N LEU A 441 12.15 -10.83 -0.88
CA LEU A 441 13.21 -10.54 0.10
C LEU A 441 12.66 -9.74 1.29
N GLY A 442 11.89 -8.68 1.05
CA GLY A 442 11.28 -7.86 2.11
C GLY A 442 10.30 -8.66 2.99
N LYS A 443 9.45 -9.49 2.39
CA LYS A 443 8.54 -10.37 3.17
C LYS A 443 9.29 -11.47 3.91
N SER A 444 10.40 -11.96 3.38
CA SER A 444 11.25 -12.92 4.08
C SER A 444 12.08 -12.27 5.19
N ALA A 445 12.43 -10.99 5.07
CA ALA A 445 13.03 -10.23 6.17
C ALA A 445 12.08 -10.12 7.37
N ASN A 446 10.77 -9.95 7.15
CA ASN A 446 9.77 -9.99 8.23
C ASN A 446 9.84 -11.31 9.03
N TYR A 447 10.03 -12.46 8.37
CA TYR A 447 10.24 -13.73 9.09
C TYR A 447 11.43 -13.64 10.07
N TYR A 448 12.59 -13.17 9.60
CA TYR A 448 13.79 -13.05 10.44
C TYR A 448 13.61 -12.05 11.59
N ILE A 449 12.85 -10.96 11.38
CA ILE A 449 12.43 -10.07 12.46
C ILE A 449 11.61 -10.83 13.51
N ARG A 450 10.62 -11.62 13.09
CA ARG A 450 9.73 -12.34 14.02
C ARG A 450 10.44 -13.39 14.87
N VAL A 451 11.50 -14.01 14.34
CA VAL A 451 12.34 -14.98 15.08
C VAL A 451 13.55 -14.34 15.76
N GLY A 452 13.70 -13.01 15.71
CA GLY A 452 14.76 -12.27 16.41
C GLY A 452 16.10 -12.16 15.68
N ASP A 453 16.25 -12.73 14.48
CA ASP A 453 17.46 -12.63 13.64
C ASP A 453 17.48 -11.29 12.86
N CYS A 454 17.58 -10.19 13.61
CA CYS A 454 17.47 -8.83 13.05
C CYS A 454 18.62 -8.50 12.09
N ASP A 455 19.82 -9.04 12.29
CA ASP A 455 20.96 -8.79 11.39
C ASP A 455 20.71 -9.37 10.01
N ARG A 456 20.21 -10.60 9.93
CA ARG A 456 19.82 -11.21 8.65
C ARG A 456 18.65 -10.49 8.02
N ALA A 457 17.67 -10.04 8.81
CA ALA A 457 16.57 -9.24 8.31
C ALA A 457 17.06 -7.93 7.67
N LEU A 458 17.92 -7.18 8.35
CA LEU A 458 18.48 -5.92 7.85
C LEU A 458 19.27 -6.13 6.55
N ALA A 459 20.11 -7.17 6.48
CA ALA A 459 20.83 -7.50 5.25
C ALA A 459 19.90 -7.81 4.06
N LEU A 460 18.77 -8.48 4.31
CA LEU A 460 17.76 -8.73 3.29
C LEU A 460 17.03 -7.46 2.86
N LEU A 461 16.72 -6.56 3.81
CA LEU A 461 16.10 -5.26 3.51
C LEU A 461 17.05 -4.36 2.72
N ASP A 462 18.35 -4.36 3.04
CA ASP A 462 19.36 -3.64 2.28
C ASP A 462 19.46 -4.17 0.84
N LYS A 463 19.39 -5.49 0.67
CA LYS A 463 19.35 -6.10 -0.67
C LYS A 463 18.07 -5.72 -1.42
N ALA A 464 16.91 -5.76 -0.76
CA ALA A 464 15.63 -5.39 -1.35
C ALA A 464 15.61 -3.92 -1.80
N GLU A 465 16.12 -3.01 -0.99
CA GLU A 465 16.25 -1.58 -1.34
C GLU A 465 17.28 -1.34 -2.43
N ALA A 466 18.37 -2.11 -2.46
CA ALA A 466 19.31 -2.03 -3.55
C ALA A 466 18.69 -2.46 -4.89
N LEU A 467 17.72 -3.39 -4.88
CA LEU A 467 16.97 -3.87 -6.04
C LEU A 467 15.82 -2.92 -6.43
N ASP A 468 15.21 -2.26 -5.45
CA ASP A 468 14.08 -1.35 -5.64
C ASP A 468 14.28 -0.06 -4.85
N PRO A 469 14.69 1.06 -5.49
CA PRO A 469 14.81 2.34 -4.78
C PRO A 469 13.44 2.93 -4.36
N PHE A 470 12.33 2.38 -4.86
CA PHE A 470 10.95 2.78 -4.55
C PHE A 470 10.25 1.80 -3.61
N VAL A 471 11.01 1.13 -2.73
CA VAL A 471 10.45 0.19 -1.77
C VAL A 471 9.18 0.77 -1.12
N PRO A 472 8.12 -0.04 -0.98
CA PRO A 472 6.95 0.37 -0.24
C PRO A 472 7.28 0.81 1.19
N VAL A 473 6.47 1.72 1.76
CA VAL A 473 6.61 2.21 3.14
C VAL A 473 6.77 1.07 4.17
N TRP A 474 6.09 -0.06 3.94
CA TRP A 474 6.15 -1.21 4.85
C TRP A 474 7.55 -1.84 4.99
N LEU A 475 8.45 -1.71 4.01
CA LEU A 475 9.84 -2.15 4.18
C LEU A 475 10.59 -1.27 5.19
N SER A 476 10.31 0.04 5.19
CA SER A 476 10.92 0.97 6.15
C SER A 476 10.39 0.74 7.56
N GLU A 477 9.12 0.38 7.69
CA GLU A 477 8.53 -0.01 8.98
C GLU A 477 9.14 -1.30 9.51
N LEU A 478 9.31 -2.33 8.66
CA LEU A 478 10.02 -3.55 9.05
C LEU A 478 11.45 -3.27 9.51
N ARG A 479 12.18 -2.38 8.81
CA ARG A 479 13.51 -1.96 9.26
C ARG A 479 13.46 -1.27 10.62
N ALA A 480 12.47 -0.40 10.84
CA ALA A 480 12.31 0.25 12.13
C ALA A 480 11.98 -0.74 13.26
N THR A 481 11.18 -1.78 12.97
CA THR A 481 10.93 -2.89 13.92
C THR A 481 12.24 -3.63 14.24
N ALA A 482 13.07 -3.93 13.23
CA ALA A 482 14.37 -4.56 13.46
C ALA A 482 15.29 -3.68 14.32
N TYR A 483 15.35 -2.37 14.07
CA TYR A 483 16.08 -1.42 14.92
C TYR A 483 15.53 -1.38 16.35
N TYR A 484 14.21 -1.33 16.51
CA TYR A 484 13.58 -1.39 17.82
C TYR A 484 13.98 -2.65 18.61
N MET A 485 13.95 -3.82 17.96
CA MET A 485 14.34 -5.08 18.57
C MET A 485 15.82 -5.13 18.98
N GLN A 486 16.69 -4.44 18.25
CA GLN A 486 18.12 -4.29 18.59
C GLN A 486 18.39 -3.20 19.64
N GLY A 487 17.36 -2.53 20.18
CA GLY A 487 17.52 -1.41 21.10
C GLY A 487 17.99 -0.10 20.43
N ARG A 488 17.98 -0.05 19.10
CA ARG A 488 18.41 1.09 18.27
C ARG A 488 17.28 2.11 18.10
N TYR A 489 16.81 2.64 19.23
CA TYR A 489 15.59 3.44 19.29
C TYR A 489 15.70 4.77 18.55
N GLU A 490 16.83 5.47 18.60
CA GLU A 490 16.98 6.73 17.86
C GLU A 490 16.94 6.52 16.33
N GLU A 491 17.52 5.43 15.84
CA GLU A 491 17.55 5.09 14.41
C GLU A 491 16.16 4.68 13.92
N ALA A 492 15.42 3.92 14.73
CA ALA A 492 14.01 3.62 14.47
C ALA A 492 13.16 4.91 14.40
N LEU A 493 13.34 5.83 15.36
CA LEU A 493 12.63 7.11 15.38
C LEU A 493 12.96 7.99 14.17
N ALA A 494 14.23 8.10 13.79
CA ALA A 494 14.66 8.88 12.64
C ALA A 494 14.02 8.34 11.35
N LEU A 495 14.02 7.03 11.16
CA LEU A 495 13.41 6.38 10.01
C LEU A 495 11.89 6.59 9.96
N LEU A 496 11.20 6.35 11.08
CA LEU A 496 9.73 6.46 11.15
C LEU A 496 9.25 7.91 11.01
N LYS A 497 9.98 8.90 11.55
CA LYS A 497 9.67 10.33 11.35
C LYS A 497 9.85 10.76 9.89
N GLY A 498 10.79 10.13 9.17
CA GLY A 498 11.05 10.40 7.76
C GLY A 498 10.03 9.81 6.78
N LEU A 499 9.07 9.01 7.27
CA LEU A 499 8.03 8.44 6.40
C LEU A 499 7.17 9.55 5.77
N PRO A 500 6.76 9.38 4.50
CA PRO A 500 5.93 10.36 3.80
C PRO A 500 4.54 10.58 4.44
N TYR A 501 4.14 9.69 5.33
CA TYR A 501 2.95 9.74 6.17
C TYR A 501 3.14 8.74 7.33
N GLN A 502 2.40 8.94 8.41
CA GLN A 502 2.43 8.04 9.56
C GLN A 502 1.32 7.00 9.44
N THR A 503 1.66 5.72 9.53
CA THR A 503 0.71 4.62 9.72
C THR A 503 0.47 4.37 11.21
N ARG A 504 -0.56 3.57 11.52
CA ARG A 504 -0.75 3.05 12.88
C ARG A 504 0.52 2.39 13.42
N ASP A 505 1.14 1.50 12.65
CA ASP A 505 2.31 0.73 13.11
C ASP A 505 3.51 1.68 13.36
N SER A 506 3.74 2.65 12.47
CA SER A 506 4.76 3.68 12.69
C SER A 506 4.53 4.50 13.96
N ARG A 507 3.27 4.85 14.29
CA ARG A 507 2.93 5.57 15.53
C ARG A 507 3.19 4.71 16.76
N LEU A 508 2.78 3.45 16.75
CA LEU A 508 2.99 2.53 17.88
C LEU A 508 4.50 2.32 18.14
N TYR A 509 5.29 1.99 17.12
CA TYR A 509 6.73 1.82 17.30
C TYR A 509 7.43 3.12 17.72
N ARG A 510 7.00 4.29 17.21
CA ARG A 510 7.51 5.58 17.70
C ARG A 510 7.19 5.79 19.18
N ALA A 511 5.95 5.56 19.61
CA ALA A 511 5.57 5.69 21.01
C ALA A 511 6.41 4.76 21.91
N ALA A 512 6.56 3.49 21.50
CA ALA A 512 7.36 2.53 22.23
C ALA A 512 8.84 2.91 22.31
N CYS A 513 9.42 3.50 21.24
CA CYS A 513 10.78 4.05 21.26
C CYS A 513 10.90 5.23 22.22
N HIS A 514 9.92 6.14 22.23
CA HIS A 514 9.93 7.30 23.14
C HIS A 514 9.88 6.87 24.61
N VAL A 515 9.05 5.87 24.96
CA VAL A 515 9.06 5.29 26.31
C VAL A 515 10.41 4.68 26.65
N ALA A 516 10.99 3.90 25.75
CA ALA A 516 12.29 3.27 25.96
C ALA A 516 13.44 4.29 26.18
N LEU A 517 13.31 5.50 25.61
CA LEU A 517 14.23 6.62 25.79
C LEU A 517 13.87 7.54 26.98
N GLY A 518 12.82 7.22 27.74
CA GLY A 518 12.37 7.99 28.91
C GLY A 518 11.47 9.20 28.60
N ASP A 519 11.07 9.40 27.35
CA ASP A 519 10.19 10.48 26.91
C ASP A 519 8.71 10.02 26.86
N VAL A 520 8.18 9.67 28.02
CA VAL A 520 6.81 9.15 28.16
C VAL A 520 5.76 10.18 27.75
N ALA A 521 6.02 11.47 27.97
CA ALA A 521 5.10 12.54 27.62
C ALA A 521 4.82 12.61 26.11
N THR A 522 5.87 12.52 25.28
CA THR A 522 5.69 12.44 23.82
C THR A 522 4.97 11.16 23.41
N ALA A 523 5.32 10.03 24.03
CA ALA A 523 4.69 8.75 23.74
C ALA A 523 3.17 8.78 24.01
N GLN A 524 2.75 9.36 25.13
CA GLN A 524 1.33 9.55 25.48
C GLN A 524 0.57 10.41 24.47
N GLY A 525 1.21 11.46 23.95
CA GLY A 525 0.65 12.25 22.85
C GLY A 525 0.42 11.42 21.59
N ILE A 526 1.40 10.59 21.21
CA ILE A 526 1.33 9.73 20.03
C ILE A 526 0.23 8.67 20.19
N VAL A 527 0.18 7.99 21.33
CA VAL A 527 -0.83 6.93 21.58
C VAL A 527 -2.23 7.51 21.63
N ARG A 528 -2.47 8.65 22.29
CA ARG A 528 -3.79 9.32 22.28
C ARG A 528 -4.29 9.59 20.87
N THR A 529 -3.40 10.04 19.99
CA THR A 529 -3.74 10.24 18.57
C THR A 529 -4.02 8.91 17.88
N ALA A 530 -3.19 7.89 18.06
CA ALA A 530 -3.41 6.58 17.44
C ALA A 530 -4.75 5.97 17.84
N VAL A 531 -5.12 6.04 19.13
CA VAL A 531 -6.41 5.56 19.67
C VAL A 531 -7.57 6.37 19.10
N GLY A 532 -7.43 7.69 18.96
CA GLY A 532 -8.47 8.52 18.33
C GLY A 532 -8.64 8.28 16.82
N MET A 533 -7.63 7.69 16.16
CA MET A 533 -7.65 7.43 14.72
C MET A 533 -8.07 6.01 14.37
N THR A 534 -7.81 5.04 15.24
CA THR A 534 -8.05 3.60 14.99
C THR A 534 -9.04 3.04 16.01
N SER A 535 -10.22 2.63 15.54
CA SER A 535 -11.22 1.97 16.38
C SER A 535 -10.70 0.64 16.91
N GLY A 536 -11.00 0.32 18.18
CA GLY A 536 -10.61 -0.96 18.81
C GLY A 536 -9.11 -1.12 19.11
N LEU A 537 -8.30 -0.09 18.89
CA LEU A 537 -6.87 -0.12 19.20
C LEU A 537 -6.65 -0.28 20.72
N SER A 538 -6.07 -1.40 21.09
CA SER A 538 -5.89 -1.86 22.48
C SER A 538 -4.60 -2.68 22.62
N GLN A 539 -4.21 -2.97 23.86
CA GLN A 539 -3.11 -3.89 24.15
C GLN A 539 -3.42 -5.28 23.59
N SER A 540 -4.67 -5.76 23.75
CA SER A 540 -5.13 -7.02 23.13
C SER A 540 -4.96 -7.01 21.61
N TYR A 541 -5.33 -5.91 20.94
CA TYR A 541 -5.13 -5.76 19.50
C TYR A 541 -3.67 -5.91 19.09
N VAL A 542 -2.75 -5.22 19.79
CA VAL A 542 -1.32 -5.30 19.51
C VAL A 542 -0.78 -6.71 19.71
N ARG A 543 -1.19 -7.39 20.80
CA ARG A 543 -0.80 -8.79 21.06
C ARG A 543 -1.21 -9.73 19.92
N GLN A 544 -2.39 -9.52 19.36
CA GLN A 544 -2.92 -10.34 18.27
C GLN A 544 -2.27 -10.04 16.92
N ARG A 545 -1.69 -8.84 16.73
CA ARG A 545 -1.13 -8.39 15.43
C ARG A 545 0.40 -8.45 15.35
N GLU A 546 1.08 -8.84 16.44
CA GLU A 546 2.53 -8.93 16.52
C GLU A 546 3.00 -10.37 16.78
N PRO A 547 3.15 -11.22 15.74
CA PRO A 547 3.47 -12.63 15.87
C PRO A 547 4.99 -12.84 16.04
N PHE A 548 5.54 -12.39 17.17
CA PHE A 548 6.92 -12.68 17.55
C PHE A 548 7.04 -14.09 18.13
N GLN A 549 8.12 -14.79 17.79
CA GLN A 549 8.42 -16.12 18.35
C GLN A 549 8.73 -16.03 19.84
N ASP A 550 9.48 -15.01 20.23
CA ASP A 550 9.71 -14.69 21.64
C ASP A 550 8.59 -13.78 22.15
N GLU A 551 7.75 -14.34 23.02
CA GLU A 551 6.64 -13.63 23.63
C GLU A 551 7.12 -12.45 24.49
N ALA A 552 8.34 -12.51 25.05
CA ALA A 552 8.89 -11.42 25.85
C ALA A 552 9.06 -10.13 25.04
N VAL A 553 9.43 -10.24 23.76
CA VAL A 553 9.56 -9.07 22.86
C VAL A 553 8.20 -8.40 22.65
N ARG A 554 7.17 -9.21 22.40
CA ARG A 554 5.79 -8.72 22.24
C ARG A 554 5.29 -8.10 23.54
N ASP A 555 5.54 -8.73 24.67
CA ASP A 555 5.07 -8.29 25.98
C ASP A 555 5.74 -6.97 26.40
N GLU A 556 7.02 -6.80 26.11
CA GLU A 556 7.77 -5.56 26.32
C GLU A 556 7.22 -4.42 25.45
N LEU A 557 6.94 -4.68 24.17
CA LEU A 557 6.30 -3.70 23.28
C LEU A 557 4.95 -3.25 23.85
N VAL A 558 4.11 -4.21 24.27
CA VAL A 558 2.80 -3.91 24.85
C VAL A 558 2.92 -3.17 26.17
N ALA A 559 3.88 -3.52 27.03
CA ALA A 559 4.12 -2.83 28.30
C ALA A 559 4.50 -1.36 28.08
N ARG A 560 5.40 -1.08 27.14
CA ARG A 560 5.76 0.31 26.79
C ARG A 560 4.58 1.09 26.22
N LEU A 561 3.76 0.45 25.38
CA LEU A 561 2.56 1.10 24.86
C LEU A 561 1.51 1.34 25.95
N ALA A 562 1.38 0.43 26.91
CA ALA A 562 0.52 0.58 28.08
C ALA A 562 0.98 1.75 28.96
N GLU A 563 2.29 1.90 29.18
CA GLU A 563 2.88 3.06 29.87
C GLU A 563 2.59 4.38 29.13
N ALA A 564 2.58 4.34 27.80
CA ALA A 564 2.15 5.45 26.95
C ALA A 564 0.61 5.63 26.90
N GLY A 565 -0.16 4.88 27.67
CA GLY A 565 -1.62 5.04 27.79
C GLY A 565 -2.46 4.27 26.77
N LEU A 566 -1.92 3.20 26.18
CA LEU A 566 -2.69 2.32 25.30
C LEU A 566 -3.77 1.57 26.12
N PRO A 567 -5.06 1.62 25.72
CA PRO A 567 -6.13 0.92 26.43
C PRO A 567 -5.89 -0.58 26.52
N ALA A 568 -6.34 -1.22 27.61
CA ALA A 568 -6.21 -2.66 27.82
C ALA A 568 -6.89 -3.49 26.73
#